data_AF-A0A8T5IS37-F1
#
_entry.id   AF-A0A8T5IS37-F1
#
_cell.length_a   1.000
_cell.length_b   1.000
_cell.length_c   1.000
_cell.angle_alpha   90.00
_cell.angle_beta   90.00
_cell.angle_gamma   90.00
#
_symmetry.space_group_name_H-M   'P 1'
#
loop_
_entity.id
_entity.type
_entity.pdbx_description
1 polymer ?
#
loop_
_entity_poly.entity_id
_entity_poly.type
_entity_poly.pdbx_seq_one_letter_code
_entity_poly.pdbx_strand_id
1 'polypeptide(L)'
;MVKNKNIHAFWQALIVALLIFWSGILVGVFFEDSRIAEITSFYSDSETAISDFEMASNLVFNENLDCQRLNDESKIFADRIYEEAKKLEQYDNSNKITDRMLHLHKRYDLLRTMLWQKIIENKQRCNESVDTIVYLYKYLTIEIGEVSTQKTMSNYLTEIKEQNPDAILIPIATDTGILSLGIIQERYDITESPSIIINEQGKIRDLSELSNIQSLLN
;
A
#
# COMPACT_ATOMS: atom_id res chain seq x y z
N MET A 1 32.32 57.29 7.09
CA MET A 1 32.12 57.09 5.64
C MET A 1 32.85 55.83 5.20
N VAL A 2 32.20 54.66 5.29
CA VAL A 2 32.77 53.41 4.76
C VAL A 2 32.53 53.41 3.25
N LYS A 3 33.63 53.61 2.52
CA LYS A 3 33.69 53.76 1.06
C LYS A 3 33.12 52.54 0.34
N ASN A 4 32.11 52.83 -0.45
CA ASN A 4 31.45 52.17 -1.58
C ASN A 4 32.32 51.26 -2.51
N LYS A 5 33.09 50.30 -1.98
CA LYS A 5 33.99 49.44 -2.80
C LYS A 5 33.74 47.93 -2.69
N ASN A 6 32.98 47.46 -1.70
CA ASN A 6 32.70 46.03 -1.49
C ASN A 6 31.24 45.61 -1.79
N ILE A 7 30.38 46.56 -2.18
CA ILE A 7 28.96 46.27 -2.51
C ILE A 7 28.86 45.40 -3.77
N HIS A 8 29.77 45.58 -4.74
CA HIS A 8 29.80 44.76 -5.96
C HIS A 8 30.12 43.29 -5.68
N ALA A 9 31.08 43.01 -4.79
CA ALA A 9 31.42 41.64 -4.41
C ALA A 9 30.26 40.94 -3.67
N PHE A 10 29.54 41.69 -2.83
CA PHE A 10 28.36 41.17 -2.14
C PHE A 10 27.21 40.82 -3.11
N TRP A 11 26.97 41.68 -4.10
CA TRP A 11 25.98 41.43 -5.16
C TRP A 11 26.35 40.23 -6.04
N GLN A 12 27.63 40.08 -6.38
CA GLN A 12 28.12 38.93 -7.15
C GLN A 12 27.91 37.63 -6.38
N ALA A 13 28.26 37.60 -5.09
CA ALA A 13 28.05 36.43 -4.24
C ALA A 13 26.55 36.08 -4.08
N LEU A 14 25.69 37.10 -3.94
CA LEU A 14 24.24 36.91 -3.86
C LEU A 14 23.67 36.27 -5.14
N ILE A 15 24.10 36.74 -6.32
CA ILE A 15 23.65 36.18 -7.61
C ILE A 15 24.10 34.73 -7.75
N VAL A 16 25.36 34.42 -7.41
CA VAL A 16 25.88 33.04 -7.47
C VAL A 16 25.13 32.13 -6.49
N ALA A 17 24.87 32.59 -5.26
CA ALA A 17 24.09 31.85 -4.29
C ALA A 17 22.65 31.58 -4.78
N LEU A 18 22.00 32.59 -5.38
CA LEU A 18 20.67 32.45 -5.99
C LEU A 18 20.67 31.42 -7.13
N LEU A 19 21.69 31.45 -7.99
CA LEU A 19 21.82 30.49 -9.10
C LEU A 19 21.98 29.06 -8.58
N ILE A 20 22.86 28.84 -7.59
CA ILE A 20 23.06 27.52 -6.98
C ILE A 20 21.78 27.05 -6.30
N PHE A 21 21.12 27.93 -5.55
CA PHE A 21 19.88 27.63 -4.84
C PHE A 21 18.75 27.23 -5.81
N TRP A 22 18.51 28.04 -6.85
CA TRP A 22 17.49 27.72 -7.86
C TRP A 22 17.82 26.48 -8.67
N SER A 23 19.09 26.26 -9.02
CA SER A 23 19.51 25.02 -9.67
C SER A 23 19.23 23.80 -8.78
N GLY A 24 19.49 23.91 -7.49
CA GLY A 24 19.19 22.84 -6.52
C GLY A 24 17.70 22.54 -6.43
N ILE A 25 16.86 23.58 -6.38
CA ILE A 25 15.39 23.43 -6.39
C ILE A 25 14.91 22.76 -7.68
N LEU A 26 15.38 23.21 -8.85
CA LEU A 26 14.98 22.64 -10.13
C LEU A 26 15.35 21.16 -10.24
N VAL A 27 16.56 20.80 -9.81
CA VAL A 27 17.00 19.40 -9.76
C VAL A 27 16.13 18.59 -8.79
N GLY A 28 15.83 19.13 -7.61
CA GLY A 28 14.94 18.49 -6.64
C GLY A 28 13.55 18.19 -7.19
N VAL A 29 12.91 19.20 -7.82
CA VAL A 29 11.59 19.04 -8.44
C VAL A 29 11.61 18.00 -9.57
N PHE A 30 12.66 18.02 -10.41
CA PHE A 30 12.80 17.03 -11.48
C PHE A 30 12.92 15.60 -10.95
N PHE A 31 13.70 15.39 -9.88
CA PHE A 31 13.79 14.07 -9.22
C PHE A 31 12.46 13.63 -8.61
N GLU A 32 11.70 14.54 -8.01
CA GLU A 32 10.38 14.24 -7.45
C GLU A 32 9.38 13.83 -8.56
N ASP A 33 9.29 14.61 -9.64
CA ASP A 33 8.40 14.32 -10.76
C ASP A 33 8.73 12.98 -11.44
N SER A 34 10.03 12.65 -11.59
CA SER A 34 10.47 11.36 -12.14
C SER A 34 10.00 10.17 -11.29
N ARG A 35 10.10 10.27 -9.95
CA ARG A 35 9.64 9.22 -9.03
C ARG A 35 8.13 9.07 -9.08
N ILE A 36 7.39 10.18 -9.06
CA ILE A 36 5.93 10.15 -9.12
C ILE A 36 5.46 9.55 -10.45
N ALA A 37 6.12 9.86 -11.56
CA ALA A 37 5.79 9.29 -12.87
C ALA A 37 5.98 7.77 -12.89
N GLU A 38 7.08 7.25 -12.32
CA GLU A 38 7.31 5.81 -12.21
C GLU A 38 6.21 5.12 -11.38
N ILE A 39 5.85 5.66 -10.21
CA ILE A 39 4.81 5.05 -9.37
C ILE A 39 3.43 5.16 -10.04
N THR A 40 3.15 6.28 -10.72
CA THR A 40 1.89 6.43 -11.47
C THR A 40 1.78 5.40 -12.60
N SER A 41 2.90 5.05 -13.24
CA SER A 41 2.93 3.99 -14.25
C SER A 41 2.62 2.62 -13.65
N PHE A 42 3.20 2.28 -12.49
CA PHE A 42 2.88 1.04 -11.78
C PHE A 42 1.39 0.97 -11.45
N TYR A 43 0.81 2.05 -10.93
CA TYR A 43 -0.61 2.07 -10.62
C TYR A 43 -1.48 1.79 -11.85
N SER A 44 -1.15 2.38 -13.01
CA SER A 44 -1.90 2.16 -14.25
C SER A 44 -1.84 0.69 -14.69
N ASP A 45 -0.69 0.03 -14.49
CA ASP A 45 -0.54 -1.40 -14.76
C ASP A 45 -1.35 -2.23 -13.76
N SER A 46 -1.37 -1.87 -12.48
CA SER A 46 -2.18 -2.52 -11.44
C SER A 46 -3.69 -2.38 -11.71
N GLU A 47 -4.14 -1.21 -12.14
CA GLU A 47 -5.53 -0.92 -12.52
C GLU A 47 -5.97 -1.75 -13.73
N THR A 48 -5.08 -1.89 -14.70
CA THR A 48 -5.31 -2.77 -15.85
C THR A 48 -5.38 -4.24 -15.39
N ALA A 49 -4.47 -4.66 -14.53
CA ALA A 49 -4.41 -6.04 -14.04
C ALA A 49 -5.61 -6.41 -13.15
N ILE A 50 -6.13 -5.51 -12.30
CA ILE A 50 -7.36 -5.80 -11.54
C ILE A 50 -8.57 -5.89 -12.46
N SER A 51 -8.62 -5.06 -13.51
CA SER A 51 -9.72 -5.06 -14.47
C SER A 51 -9.71 -6.34 -15.29
N ASP A 52 -8.53 -6.80 -15.71
CA ASP A 52 -8.33 -8.08 -16.40
C ASP A 52 -8.68 -9.26 -15.48
N PHE A 53 -8.23 -9.23 -14.23
CA PHE A 53 -8.59 -10.23 -13.22
C PHE A 53 -10.11 -10.28 -12.98
N GLU A 54 -10.79 -9.14 -12.88
CA GLU A 54 -12.24 -9.07 -12.76
C GLU A 54 -12.94 -9.65 -13.99
N MET A 55 -12.44 -9.35 -15.19
CA MET A 55 -12.96 -9.91 -16.43
C MET A 55 -12.74 -11.42 -16.49
N ALA A 56 -11.55 -11.91 -16.17
CA ALA A 56 -11.22 -13.33 -16.11
C ALA A 56 -12.08 -14.08 -15.09
N SER A 57 -12.25 -13.50 -13.89
CA SER A 57 -13.15 -13.97 -12.85
C SER A 57 -14.58 -14.15 -13.40
N ASN A 58 -15.13 -13.10 -14.02
CA ASN A 58 -16.46 -13.14 -14.63
C ASN A 58 -16.59 -14.16 -15.78
N LEU A 59 -15.56 -14.34 -16.60
CA LEU A 59 -15.56 -15.31 -17.71
C LEU A 59 -15.52 -16.75 -17.21
N VAL A 60 -14.64 -17.05 -16.24
CA VAL A 60 -14.55 -18.38 -15.64
C VAL A 60 -15.88 -18.81 -15.02
N PHE A 61 -16.59 -17.87 -14.41
CA PHE A 61 -17.91 -18.14 -13.81
C PHE A 61 -19.02 -18.42 -14.83
N ASN A 62 -19.02 -17.74 -15.98
CA ASN A 62 -20.05 -17.94 -16.99
C ASN A 62 -19.88 -19.27 -17.76
N GLU A 63 -18.68 -19.85 -17.75
CA GLU A 63 -18.34 -21.05 -18.53
C GLU A 63 -18.05 -22.31 -17.69
N ASN A 64 -18.25 -22.29 -16.36
CA ASN A 64 -17.91 -23.40 -15.44
C ASN A 64 -16.44 -23.85 -15.58
N LEU A 65 -15.52 -22.89 -15.66
CA LEU A 65 -14.09 -23.16 -15.78
C LEU A 65 -13.43 -23.36 -14.40
N ASP A 66 -12.20 -23.89 -14.45
CA ASP A 66 -11.38 -24.38 -13.35
C ASP A 66 -11.07 -23.33 -12.26
N CYS A 67 -11.61 -23.52 -11.05
CA CYS A 67 -11.36 -22.69 -9.87
C CYS A 67 -9.88 -22.60 -9.51
N GLN A 68 -9.09 -23.65 -9.82
CA GLN A 68 -7.66 -23.65 -9.58
C GLN A 68 -6.97 -22.51 -10.33
N ARG A 69 -7.38 -22.26 -11.58
CA ARG A 69 -6.84 -21.18 -12.40
C ARG A 69 -7.18 -19.80 -11.82
N LEU A 70 -8.37 -19.61 -11.25
CA LEU A 70 -8.72 -18.34 -10.59
C LEU A 70 -7.90 -18.08 -9.34
N ASN A 71 -7.57 -19.12 -8.57
CA ASN A 71 -6.72 -18.97 -7.39
C ASN A 71 -5.29 -18.62 -7.78
N ASP A 72 -4.75 -19.28 -8.80
CA ASP A 72 -3.42 -18.99 -9.32
C ASP A 72 -3.32 -17.54 -9.80
N GLU A 73 -4.30 -17.06 -10.58
CA GLU A 73 -4.36 -15.66 -11.03
C GLU A 73 -4.55 -14.69 -9.85
N SER A 74 -5.38 -15.04 -8.87
CA SER A 74 -5.57 -14.23 -7.64
C SER A 74 -4.26 -14.06 -6.89
N LYS A 75 -3.46 -15.13 -6.78
CA LYS A 75 -2.16 -15.13 -6.11
C LYS A 75 -1.14 -14.31 -6.90
N ILE A 76 -1.03 -14.51 -8.21
CA ILE A 76 -0.14 -13.73 -9.08
C ILE A 76 -0.45 -12.23 -8.96
N PHE A 77 -1.73 -11.87 -9.00
CA PHE A 77 -2.15 -10.49 -8.86
C PHE A 77 -1.88 -9.94 -7.45
N ALA A 78 -2.14 -10.72 -6.40
CA ALA A 78 -1.84 -10.33 -5.03
C ALA A 78 -0.33 -10.11 -4.79
N ASP A 79 0.53 -11.01 -5.26
CA ASP A 79 1.98 -10.89 -5.13
C ASP A 79 2.50 -9.67 -5.90
N ARG A 80 1.92 -9.36 -7.07
CA ARG A 80 2.24 -8.14 -7.82
C ARG A 80 1.89 -6.88 -7.04
N ILE A 81 0.67 -6.79 -6.51
CA ILE A 81 0.21 -5.66 -5.69
C ILE A 81 1.07 -5.51 -4.43
N TYR A 82 1.50 -6.62 -3.83
CA TYR A 82 2.38 -6.63 -2.67
C TYR A 82 3.78 -6.08 -2.99
N GLU A 83 4.40 -6.51 -4.08
CA GLU A 83 5.71 -5.99 -4.48
C GLU A 83 5.66 -4.52 -4.92
N GLU A 84 4.58 -4.10 -5.58
CA GLU A 84 4.33 -2.69 -5.89
C GLU A 84 4.11 -1.85 -4.61
N ALA A 85 3.42 -2.40 -3.62
CA ALA A 85 3.25 -1.79 -2.30
C ALA A 85 4.58 -1.53 -1.60
N LYS A 86 5.49 -2.51 -1.60
CA LYS A 86 6.83 -2.37 -1.00
C LYS A 86 7.65 -1.27 -1.66
N LYS A 87 7.55 -1.14 -2.99
CA LYS A 87 8.20 -0.03 -3.72
C LYS A 87 7.61 1.32 -3.30
N LEU A 88 6.28 1.42 -3.21
CA LEU A 88 5.60 2.64 -2.75
C LEU A 88 6.06 3.02 -1.33
N GLU A 89 6.16 2.05 -0.41
CA GLU A 89 6.61 2.27 0.96
C GLU A 89 8.07 2.77 1.03
N GLN A 90 8.95 2.27 0.16
CA GLN A 90 10.32 2.78 0.06
C GLN A 90 10.36 4.26 -0.36
N TYR A 91 9.47 4.67 -1.27
CA TYR A 91 9.38 6.06 -1.70
C TYR A 91 8.82 6.96 -0.58
N ASP A 92 7.84 6.46 0.17
CA ASP A 92 7.24 7.13 1.32
C ASP A 92 8.22 7.39 2.45
N ASN A 93 8.98 6.37 2.85
CA ASN A 93 9.97 6.47 3.94
C ASN A 93 11.07 7.50 3.66
N SER A 94 11.22 7.94 2.40
CA SER A 94 12.21 8.92 1.97
C SER A 94 11.70 10.37 1.91
N ASN A 95 10.39 10.60 2.06
CA ASN A 95 9.73 11.88 1.80
C ASN A 95 8.82 12.35 2.97
N LYS A 96 8.51 13.64 3.03
CA LYS A 96 7.34 14.13 3.78
C LYS A 96 6.09 13.75 3.00
N ILE A 97 5.05 13.30 3.70
CA ILE A 97 3.73 13.03 3.10
C ILE A 97 3.26 14.29 2.37
N THR A 98 3.12 14.20 1.05
CA THR A 98 2.54 15.26 0.21
C THR A 98 1.13 14.87 -0.20
N ASP A 99 0.30 15.84 -0.60
CA ASP A 99 -1.05 15.56 -1.11
C ASP A 99 -1.04 14.59 -2.30
N ARG A 100 -0.02 14.67 -3.16
CA ARG A 100 0.15 13.75 -4.30
C ARG A 100 0.40 12.31 -3.84
N MET A 101 1.26 12.13 -2.84
CA MET A 101 1.53 10.80 -2.27
C MET A 101 0.28 10.24 -1.58
N LEU A 102 -0.46 11.07 -0.84
CA LEU A 102 -1.71 10.66 -0.21
C LEU A 102 -2.74 10.18 -1.24
N HIS A 103 -2.90 10.92 -2.36
CA HIS A 103 -3.77 10.49 -3.45
C HIS A 103 -3.33 9.15 -4.06
N LEU A 104 -2.03 8.95 -4.21
CA LEU A 104 -1.48 7.72 -4.76
C LEU A 104 -1.70 6.52 -3.84
N HIS A 105 -1.43 6.68 -2.54
CA HIS A 105 -1.74 5.67 -1.52
C HIS A 105 -3.21 5.29 -1.53
N LYS A 106 -4.09 6.28 -1.51
CA LYS A 106 -5.54 6.05 -1.55
C LYS A 106 -5.96 5.22 -2.76
N ARG A 107 -5.36 5.46 -3.94
CA ARG A 107 -5.63 4.67 -5.14
C ARG A 107 -5.15 3.23 -4.99
N TYR A 108 -3.97 3.01 -4.42
CA TYR A 108 -3.46 1.66 -4.14
C TYR A 108 -4.28 0.89 -3.10
N ASP A 109 -4.68 1.54 -2.02
CA ASP A 109 -5.55 0.94 -1.00
C ASP A 109 -6.93 0.58 -1.58
N LEU A 110 -7.43 1.33 -2.57
CA LEU A 110 -8.65 0.97 -3.29
C LEU A 110 -8.45 -0.33 -4.10
N LEU A 111 -7.33 -0.48 -4.81
CA LEU A 111 -7.00 -1.72 -5.52
C LEU A 111 -6.90 -2.92 -4.57
N ARG A 112 -6.27 -2.73 -3.41
CA ARG A 112 -6.17 -3.78 -2.37
C ARG A 112 -7.52 -4.13 -1.77
N THR A 113 -8.40 -3.14 -1.62
CA THR A 113 -9.79 -3.35 -1.18
C THR A 113 -10.57 -4.17 -2.21
N MET A 114 -10.42 -3.86 -3.51
CA MET A 114 -11.02 -4.62 -4.61
C MET A 114 -10.50 -6.06 -4.64
N LEU A 115 -9.19 -6.25 -4.50
CA LEU A 115 -8.57 -7.57 -4.39
C LEU A 115 -9.17 -8.39 -3.25
N TRP A 116 -9.25 -7.81 -2.05
CA TRP A 116 -9.81 -8.49 -0.89
C TRP A 116 -11.26 -8.90 -1.14
N GLN A 117 -12.10 -8.00 -1.67
CA GLN A 117 -13.47 -8.31 -2.04
C GLN A 117 -13.55 -9.50 -3.02
N LYS A 118 -12.73 -9.50 -4.06
CA LYS A 118 -12.74 -10.58 -5.06
C LYS A 118 -12.27 -11.92 -4.48
N ILE A 119 -11.29 -11.92 -3.57
CA ILE A 119 -10.89 -13.15 -2.90
C ILE A 119 -12.04 -13.70 -2.05
N ILE A 120 -12.79 -12.85 -1.34
CA ILE A 120 -13.98 -13.27 -0.59
C ILE A 120 -15.02 -13.90 -1.55
N GLU A 121 -15.31 -13.24 -2.67
CA GLU A 121 -16.25 -13.74 -3.69
C GLU A 121 -15.79 -15.10 -4.25
N ASN A 122 -14.50 -15.24 -4.54
CA ASN A 122 -13.92 -16.48 -5.06
C ASN A 122 -14.01 -17.61 -4.01
N LYS A 123 -13.66 -17.37 -2.74
CA LYS A 123 -13.77 -18.36 -1.66
C LYS A 123 -15.20 -18.88 -1.48
N GLN A 124 -16.19 -17.99 -1.52
CA GLN A 124 -17.60 -18.35 -1.40
C GLN A 124 -18.09 -19.25 -2.56
N ARG A 125 -17.49 -19.11 -3.74
CA ARG A 125 -17.94 -19.79 -4.96
C ARG A 125 -17.16 -21.07 -5.26
N CYS A 126 -15.85 -21.06 -5.05
CA CYS A 126 -14.95 -22.16 -5.38
C CYS A 126 -14.73 -23.15 -4.23
N ASN A 127 -15.16 -22.82 -3.00
CA ASN A 127 -15.00 -23.68 -1.82
C ASN A 127 -13.53 -24.10 -1.57
N GLU A 128 -12.59 -23.31 -2.07
CA GLU A 128 -11.15 -23.49 -1.95
C GLU A 128 -10.53 -22.43 -1.01
N SER A 129 -9.44 -22.81 -0.35
CA SER A 129 -8.83 -22.08 0.75
C SER A 129 -7.48 -21.51 0.35
N VAL A 130 -7.47 -20.33 -0.27
CA VAL A 130 -6.26 -19.49 -0.27
C VAL A 130 -6.26 -18.72 1.05
N ASP A 131 -5.20 -18.89 1.86
CA ASP A 131 -5.11 -18.16 3.11
C ASP A 131 -4.95 -16.66 2.87
N THR A 132 -5.79 -15.86 3.52
CA THR A 132 -5.74 -14.39 3.44
C THR A 132 -5.36 -13.79 4.78
N ILE A 133 -4.43 -12.84 4.74
CA ILE A 133 -4.02 -12.02 5.87
C ILE A 133 -4.24 -10.57 5.47
N VAL A 134 -5.27 -9.93 6.01
CA VAL A 134 -5.57 -8.52 5.74
C VAL A 134 -5.14 -7.69 6.92
N TYR A 135 -4.22 -6.76 6.68
CA TYR A 135 -3.69 -5.87 7.71
C TYR A 135 -4.23 -4.46 7.52
N LEU A 136 -5.12 -4.06 8.42
CA LEU A 136 -5.71 -2.74 8.44
C LEU A 136 -4.92 -1.83 9.39
N TYR A 137 -4.45 -0.69 8.88
CA TYR A 137 -3.60 0.24 9.64
C TYR A 137 -4.04 1.70 9.42
N LYS A 138 -3.46 2.63 10.17
CA LYS A 138 -3.62 4.08 10.00
C LYS A 138 -2.37 4.67 9.36
N TYR A 139 -2.52 5.24 8.17
CA TYR A 139 -1.43 5.85 7.41
C TYR A 139 -1.10 7.27 7.87
N LEU A 140 -2.11 8.03 8.30
CA LEU A 140 -1.99 9.44 8.69
C LEU A 140 -1.68 9.64 10.18
N THR A 141 -1.55 8.56 10.96
CA THR A 141 -1.25 8.67 12.39
C THR A 141 0.15 9.19 12.65
N ILE A 142 0.26 10.12 13.59
CA ILE A 142 1.54 10.66 14.09
C ILE A 142 1.84 10.18 15.52
N GLU A 143 0.95 9.38 16.11
CA GLU A 143 1.12 8.89 17.47
C GLU A 143 2.24 7.85 17.51
N ILE A 144 3.30 8.12 18.28
CA ILE A 144 4.50 7.28 18.32
C ILE A 144 4.18 5.85 18.72
N GLY A 145 3.27 5.64 19.68
CA GLY A 145 2.86 4.32 20.12
C GLY A 145 2.17 3.52 19.01
N GLU A 146 1.28 4.17 18.26
CA GLU A 146 0.58 3.55 17.13
C GLU A 146 1.54 3.26 15.97
N VAL A 147 2.38 4.23 15.60
CA VAL A 147 3.42 4.04 14.56
C VAL A 147 4.35 2.87 14.92
N SER A 148 4.80 2.78 16.17
CA SER A 148 5.66 1.69 16.62
C SER A 148 4.94 0.34 16.58
N THR A 149 3.68 0.29 17.02
CA THR A 149 2.87 -0.94 17.02
C THR A 149 2.64 -1.44 15.60
N GLN A 150 2.24 -0.53 14.71
CA GLN A 150 2.01 -0.83 13.30
C GLN A 150 3.26 -1.34 12.60
N LYS A 151 4.43 -0.76 12.93
CA LYS A 151 5.71 -1.20 12.38
C LYS A 151 6.07 -2.61 12.83
N THR A 152 5.88 -2.92 14.11
CA THR A 152 6.10 -4.27 14.65
C THR A 152 5.19 -5.29 13.98
N MET A 153 3.89 -4.98 13.87
CA MET A 153 2.92 -5.83 13.19
C MET A 153 3.28 -6.04 11.72
N SER A 154 3.61 -4.97 10.99
CA SER A 154 3.99 -5.04 9.58
C SER A 154 5.20 -5.94 9.37
N ASN A 155 6.26 -5.76 10.16
CA ASN A 155 7.46 -6.59 10.07
C ASN A 155 7.15 -8.07 10.33
N TYR A 156 6.36 -8.36 11.37
CA TYR A 156 5.98 -9.73 11.69
C TYR A 156 5.15 -10.36 10.57
N LEU A 157 4.22 -9.61 9.97
CA LEU A 157 3.42 -10.08 8.84
C LEU A 157 4.26 -10.32 7.58
N THR A 158 5.28 -9.50 7.34
CA THR A 158 6.26 -9.75 6.28
C THR A 158 6.99 -11.07 6.51
N GLU A 159 7.46 -11.35 7.74
CA GLU A 159 8.09 -12.62 8.10
C GLU A 159 7.13 -13.81 7.88
N ILE A 160 5.85 -13.66 8.25
CA ILE A 160 4.83 -14.69 8.02
C ILE A 160 4.61 -14.93 6.52
N LYS A 161 4.54 -13.89 5.68
CA LYS A 161 4.41 -14.03 4.22
C LYS A 161 5.66 -14.68 3.60
N GLU A 162 6.85 -14.39 4.10
CA GLU A 162 8.09 -15.04 3.66
C GLU A 162 8.11 -16.53 3.99
N GLN A 163 7.56 -16.92 5.16
CA GLN A 163 7.44 -18.33 5.56
C GLN A 163 6.29 -19.06 4.86
N ASN A 164 5.25 -18.33 4.44
CA ASN A 164 4.04 -18.86 3.82
C ASN A 164 3.82 -18.17 2.46
N PRO A 165 4.61 -18.51 1.43
CA PRO A 165 4.58 -17.82 0.14
C PRO A 165 3.23 -17.95 -0.57
N ASP A 166 2.44 -18.97 -0.23
CA ASP A 166 1.10 -19.21 -0.77
C ASP A 166 0.01 -18.33 -0.12
N ALA A 167 0.26 -17.79 1.08
CA ALA A 167 -0.68 -16.90 1.75
C ALA A 167 -0.69 -15.51 1.08
N ILE A 168 -1.87 -14.90 0.97
CA ILE A 168 -2.05 -13.56 0.42
C ILE A 168 -2.04 -12.54 1.55
N LEU A 169 -1.04 -11.64 1.55
CA LEU A 169 -0.94 -10.53 2.50
C LEU A 169 -1.43 -9.22 1.86
N ILE A 170 -2.45 -8.58 2.46
CA ILE A 170 -3.09 -7.37 1.93
C ILE A 170 -3.07 -6.26 3.00
N PRO A 171 -2.09 -5.35 2.98
CA PRO A 171 -2.07 -4.19 3.87
C PRO A 171 -2.95 -3.04 3.33
N ILE A 172 -3.89 -2.51 4.10
CA ILE A 172 -4.81 -1.44 3.66
C ILE A 172 -4.88 -0.32 4.70
N ALA A 173 -4.67 0.92 4.28
CA ALA A 173 -4.88 2.07 5.17
C ALA A 173 -6.37 2.40 5.33
N THR A 174 -6.80 2.57 6.57
CA THR A 174 -8.22 2.77 6.93
C THR A 174 -8.64 4.24 7.02
N ASP A 175 -7.67 5.14 7.20
CA ASP A 175 -7.86 6.57 7.42
C ASP A 175 -7.71 7.42 6.14
N THR A 176 -7.63 6.78 4.97
CA THR A 176 -7.54 7.45 3.65
C THR A 176 -8.92 7.80 3.05
N GLY A 177 -10.01 7.44 3.74
CA GLY A 177 -11.39 7.79 3.35
C GLY A 177 -11.89 7.03 2.11
N ILE A 178 -11.62 5.72 2.04
CA ILE A 178 -12.11 4.83 0.99
C ILE A 178 -13.47 4.27 1.41
N LEU A 179 -14.52 4.64 0.67
CA LEU A 179 -15.89 4.26 0.99
C LEU A 179 -16.12 2.74 0.97
N SER A 180 -15.59 2.04 -0.04
CA SER A 180 -15.72 0.59 -0.17
C SER A 180 -15.11 -0.16 1.00
N LEU A 181 -13.96 0.31 1.50
CA LEU A 181 -13.31 -0.26 2.68
C LEU A 181 -14.17 -0.10 3.93
N GLY A 182 -14.76 1.08 4.13
CA GLY A 182 -15.67 1.32 5.26
C GLY A 182 -16.85 0.35 5.29
N ILE A 183 -17.46 0.08 4.14
CA ILE A 183 -18.56 -0.91 4.02
C ILE A 183 -18.09 -2.32 4.39
N ILE A 184 -16.89 -2.72 3.97
CA ILE A 184 -16.33 -4.03 4.31
C ILE A 184 -16.02 -4.10 5.81
N GLN A 185 -15.45 -3.04 6.39
CA GLN A 185 -15.17 -2.96 7.83
C GLN A 185 -16.44 -3.09 8.66
N GLU A 186 -17.53 -2.43 8.26
CA GLU A 186 -18.84 -2.58 8.90
C GLU A 186 -19.37 -4.02 8.82
N ARG A 187 -19.30 -4.64 7.62
CA ARG A 187 -19.75 -6.03 7.43
C ARG A 187 -19.02 -7.03 8.34
N TYR A 188 -17.73 -6.79 8.59
CA TYR A 188 -16.90 -7.66 9.40
C TYR A 188 -16.72 -7.16 10.83
N ASP A 189 -17.51 -6.22 11.33
CA ASP A 189 -17.42 -5.65 12.69
C ASP A 189 -15.98 -5.23 13.08
N ILE A 190 -15.35 -4.44 12.20
CA ILE A 190 -14.00 -3.90 12.39
C ILE A 190 -14.12 -2.45 12.84
N THR A 191 -13.98 -2.25 14.14
CA THR A 191 -14.21 -0.95 14.78
C THR A 191 -12.94 -0.16 15.03
N GLU A 192 -11.77 -0.81 15.00
CA GLU A 192 -10.50 -0.24 15.41
C GLU A 192 -9.36 -0.64 14.47
N SER A 193 -8.34 0.20 14.42
CA SER A 193 -7.08 -0.07 13.70
C SER A 193 -5.90 0.37 14.58
N PRO A 194 -4.76 -0.33 14.53
CA PRO A 194 -4.46 -1.45 13.63
C PRO A 194 -5.23 -2.74 13.96
N SER A 195 -5.50 -3.55 12.94
CA SER A 195 -6.15 -4.86 13.10
C SER A 195 -5.74 -5.81 11.98
N ILE A 196 -5.61 -7.08 12.30
CA ILE A 196 -5.28 -8.15 11.35
C ILE A 196 -6.48 -9.08 11.24
N ILE A 197 -6.88 -9.39 10.01
CA ILE A 197 -7.95 -10.34 9.71
C ILE A 197 -7.33 -11.53 9.01
N ILE A 198 -7.64 -12.74 9.50
CA ILE A 198 -7.20 -13.99 8.87
C ILE A 198 -8.43 -14.74 8.38
N ASN A 199 -8.42 -15.08 7.09
CA ASN A 199 -9.49 -15.88 6.47
C ASN A 199 -10.90 -15.37 6.78
N GLU A 200 -11.07 -14.05 6.83
CA GLU A 200 -12.35 -13.37 7.07
C GLU A 200 -13.02 -13.71 8.42
N GLN A 201 -12.32 -14.40 9.33
CA GLN A 201 -12.86 -14.91 10.59
C GLN A 201 -12.03 -14.49 11.80
N GLY A 202 -10.72 -14.75 11.76
CA GLY A 202 -9.81 -14.43 12.87
C GLY A 202 -9.54 -12.93 12.92
N LYS A 203 -9.70 -12.29 14.08
CA LYS A 203 -9.34 -10.89 14.30
C LYS A 203 -8.25 -10.82 15.36
N ILE A 204 -7.11 -10.26 15.00
CA ILE A 204 -5.98 -10.04 15.90
C ILE A 204 -5.77 -8.53 16.02
N ARG A 205 -5.70 -8.05 17.26
CA ARG A 205 -5.57 -6.61 17.55
C ARG A 205 -4.37 -6.30 18.44
N ASP A 206 -3.89 -7.29 19.19
CA ASP A 206 -2.77 -7.12 20.11
C ASP A 206 -1.50 -7.78 19.56
N LEU A 207 -0.35 -7.18 19.88
CA LEU A 207 0.96 -7.76 19.63
C LEU A 207 1.13 -9.13 20.31
N SER A 208 0.50 -9.35 21.47
CA SER A 208 0.56 -10.62 22.19
C SER A 208 -0.12 -11.78 21.45
N GLU A 209 -1.02 -11.47 20.52
CA GLU A 209 -1.77 -12.44 19.75
C GLU A 209 -1.09 -12.79 18.41
N LEU A 210 -0.02 -12.08 18.04
CA LEU A 210 0.67 -12.28 16.76
C LEU A 210 1.18 -13.72 16.59
N SER A 211 1.64 -14.36 17.67
CA SER A 211 2.09 -15.75 17.63
C SER A 211 1.00 -16.75 17.21
N ASN A 212 -0.28 -16.36 17.32
CA ASN A 212 -1.40 -17.22 16.95
C ASN A 212 -1.67 -17.21 15.44
N ILE A 213 -1.14 -16.24 14.69
CA ILE A 213 -1.37 -16.11 13.24
C ILE A 213 -1.05 -17.41 12.52
N GLN A 214 0.10 -18.00 12.82
CA GLN A 214 0.59 -19.19 12.13
C GLN A 214 -0.26 -20.45 12.41
N SER A 215 -0.98 -20.47 13.53
CA SER A 215 -1.94 -21.55 13.84
C SER A 215 -3.30 -21.39 13.16
N LEU A 216 -3.55 -20.24 12.54
CA LEU A 216 -4.80 -19.90 11.84
C LEU A 216 -4.67 -19.98 10.31
N LEU A 217 -3.45 -20.20 9.81
CA LEU A 217 -3.15 -20.55 8.41
C LEU A 217 -3.22 -22.09 8.27
N ASN A 218 -3.61 -22.58 7.09
CA ASN A 218 -3.80 -24.02 6.82
C ASN A 218 -2.52 -24.72 6.38
#